data_AF-A0A091C1M7-F1
#
_entry.id   AF-A0A091C1M7-F1
#
_cell.length_a   1.000
_cell.length_b   1.000
_cell.length_c   1.000
_cell.angle_alpha   90.00
_cell.angle_beta   90.00
_cell.angle_gamma   90.00
#
_symmetry.space_group_name_H-M   'P 1'
#
loop_
_entity.id
_entity.type
_entity.pdbx_description
1 polymer ?
#
loop_
_entity_poly.entity_id
_entity_poly.type
_entity_poly.pdbx_seq_one_letter_code
_entity_poly.pdbx_strand_id
1 'polypeptide(L)' 'MSVFSGSDSRKPLNISEVTVVLDNADYYLPVDYSEVSVTRRLYRTGESEFFLKLSKRAD' A
#
# COMPACT_ATOMS: atom_id res chain seq x y z
N MET A 1 15.22 -7.04 -6.15
CA MET A 1 15.10 -6.23 -4.92
C MET A 1 15.69 -4.86 -5.22
N SER A 2 14.86 -3.90 -5.63
CA SER A 2 15.27 -2.53 -5.90
C SER A 2 14.86 -1.68 -4.72
N VAL A 3 15.85 -1.25 -3.92
CA VAL A 3 15.66 -0.29 -2.84
C VAL A 3 15.75 1.10 -3.47
N PHE A 4 14.65 1.81 -3.49
CA PHE A 4 14.53 3.16 -4.05
C PHE A 4 15.35 4.14 -3.18
N SER A 5 16.38 4.76 -3.76
CA SER A 5 17.19 5.81 -3.12
C SER A 5 16.41 7.12 -3.12
N GLY A 6 16.03 7.58 -1.92
CA GLY A 6 15.10 8.69 -1.69
C GLY A 6 15.39 9.96 -2.47
N SER A 7 14.32 10.67 -2.84
CA SER A 7 14.39 12.00 -3.44
C SER A 7 14.81 13.05 -2.40
N ASP A 8 15.83 13.85 -2.71
CA ASP A 8 16.43 14.93 -1.90
C ASP A 8 15.51 16.09 -1.44
N SER A 9 14.18 15.96 -1.56
CA SER A 9 13.24 17.08 -1.33
C SER A 9 12.23 16.87 -0.19
N ARG A 10 12.28 15.75 0.54
CA ARG A 10 11.40 15.52 1.71
C ARG A 10 12.23 15.30 2.97
N LYS A 11 11.91 16.06 4.03
CA LYS A 11 12.42 15.81 5.39
C LYS A 11 12.28 14.30 5.68
N PRO A 12 13.28 13.65 6.30
CA PRO A 12 13.17 12.24 6.67
C PRO A 12 12.01 12.10 7.66
N LEU A 13 10.83 11.77 7.13
CA LEU A 13 9.74 11.27 7.94
C LEU A 13 10.25 9.94 8.48
N ASN A 14 10.29 9.80 9.81
CA ASN A 14 10.72 8.59 10.51
C ASN A 14 9.70 7.45 10.34
N ILE A 15 9.36 7.17 9.08
CA ILE A 15 8.25 6.34 8.66
C ILE A 15 8.70 5.48 7.47
N SER A 16 8.23 4.24 7.44
CA SER A 16 8.34 3.36 6.28
C SER A 16 6.95 2.98 5.83
N GLU A 17 6.60 3.27 4.58
CA GLU A 17 5.29 2.97 4.00
C GLU A 17 5.48 2.06 2.80
N VAL A 18 4.71 0.98 2.75
CA VAL A 18 4.69 0.02 1.64
C VAL A 18 3.24 -0.21 1.25
N THR A 19 2.94 -0.03 -0.04
CA THR A 19 1.64 -0.37 -0.62
C THR A 19 1.81 -1.51 -1.61
N VAL A 20 0.97 -2.54 -1.46
CA VAL A 20 0.81 -3.62 -2.44
C VAL A 20 -0.54 -3.42 -3.11
N VAL A 21 -0.54 -3.36 -4.44
CA VAL A 21 -1.74 -3.30 -5.27
C VAL A 21 -1.91 -4.65 -5.95
N LEU A 22 -3.08 -5.26 -5.77
CA LEU A 22 -3.45 -6.54 -6.35
C LEU A 22 -4.57 -6.32 -7.36
N ASP A 23 -4.38 -6.84 -8.57
CA ASP A 23 -5.49 -7.07 -9.50
C ASP A 23 -6.30 -8.25 -8.99
N ASN A 24 -7.60 -8.03 -8.83
CA ASN A 24 -8.56 -9.00 -8.33
C ASN A 24 -9.72 -9.19 -9.32
N ALA A 25 -9.49 -8.96 -10.62
CA ALA A 25 -10.49 -9.14 -11.67
C ALA A 25 -10.98 -10.61 -11.80
N ASP A 26 -10.16 -11.57 -11.38
CA ASP A 26 -10.51 -12.99 -11.33
C ASP A 26 -11.24 -13.39 -10.03
N TYR A 27 -11.47 -12.43 -9.12
CA TYR A 27 -12.07 -12.65 -7.80
C TYR A 27 -11.34 -13.70 -6.96
N TYR A 28 -10.01 -13.80 -7.09
CA TYR A 28 -9.19 -14.65 -6.24
C TYR A 28 -9.35 -14.32 -4.75
N LEU A 29 -9.42 -13.03 -4.42
CA LEU A 29 -9.81 -12.56 -3.10
C LEU A 29 -11.35 -12.52 -3.02
N PRO A 30 -11.95 -12.99 -1.90
CA PRO A 30 -13.40 -13.06 -1.73
C PRO A 30 -14.01 -11.69 -1.39
N VAL A 31 -13.74 -10.69 -2.24
CA VAL A 31 -14.25 -9.32 -2.15
C VAL A 31 -14.74 -8.88 -3.52
N ASP A 32 -15.86 -8.16 -3.56
CA ASP A 32 -16.46 -7.67 -4.80
C ASP A 32 -15.79 -6.38 -5.30
N TYR A 33 -14.47 -6.44 -5.50
CA TYR A 33 -13.66 -5.33 -5.98
C TYR A 33 -12.60 -5.85 -6.93
N SER A 34 -12.42 -5.16 -8.05
CA SER A 34 -11.46 -5.55 -9.08
C SER A 34 -10.02 -5.17 -8.73
N GLU A 35 -9.82 -4.26 -7.77
CA GLU A 35 -8.50 -3.88 -7.29
C GLU A 35 -8.51 -3.78 -5.76
N VAL A 36 -7.50 -4.40 -5.15
CA VAL A 36 -7.29 -4.38 -3.70
C VAL A 36 -5.92 -3.79 -3.42
N SER A 37 -5.87 -2.73 -2.62
CA SER A 37 -4.63 -2.12 -2.17
C SER A 37 -4.47 -2.25 -0.67
N VAL A 38 -3.36 -2.85 -0.24
CA VAL A 38 -2.98 -2.97 1.17
C VAL A 38 -1.77 -2.09 1.42
N THR A 39 -1.87 -1.17 2.37
CA THR A 39 -0.75 -0.32 2.78
C THR A 39 -0.39 -0.62 4.22
N ARG A 40 0.89 -0.81 4.48
CA ARG A 40 1.45 -0.88 5.83
C ARG A 40 2.38 0.29 6.04
N ARG A 41 2.19 0.97 7.15
CA ARG A 41 2.99 2.11 7.58
C ARG A 41 3.60 1.80 8.94
N LEU A 42 4.91 1.98 9.06
CA LEU A 42 5.70 1.70 10.26
C LEU A 42 6.38 2.97 10.72
N TYR A 43 6.23 3.27 12.01
CA TYR A 43 6.91 4.36 12.68
C TYR A 43 8.12 3.83 13.45
N ARG A 44 9.16 4.65 13.63
CA ARG A 44 10.33 4.27 14.45
C ARG A 44 10.00 4.04 15.94
N THR A 45 8.85 4.52 16.41
CA THR A 45 8.30 4.24 17.74
C THR A 45 7.91 2.77 17.91
N GLY A 46 7.83 2.00 16.82
CA GLY A 46 7.34 0.62 16.80
C GLY A 46 5.84 0.53 16.47
N GLU A 47 5.15 1.66 16.35
CA GLU A 47 3.75 1.70 15.96
C GLU A 47 3.58 1.30 14.49
N SER A 48 2.48 0.61 14.20
CA SER A 48 2.14 0.18 12.84
C SER A 48 0.69 0.53 12.52
N GLU A 49 0.49 1.13 11.35
CA GLU A 49 -0.82 1.38 10.77
C GLU A 49 -1.02 0.52 9.52
N PHE A 50 -2.27 0.10 9.32
CA PHE A 50 -2.69 -0.68 8.16
C PHE A 50 -3.85 0.04 7.48
N PHE A 51 -3.76 0.16 6.16
CA PHE A 51 -4.81 0.74 5.34
C PHE A 51 -5.23 -0.26 4.27
N LEU A 52 -6.53 -0.39 4.10
CA LEU A 52 -7.14 -1.14 3.00
C LEU A 52 -7.87 -0.16 2.10
N LYS A 53 -7.61 -0.21 0.79
CA LYS A 53 -8.41 0.46 -0.22
C LYS A 53 -8.95 -0.56 -1.19
N LEU A 54 -10.24 -0.42 -1.49
CA LEU A 54 -10.99 -1.30 -2.36
C LEU A 54 -11.58 -0.43 -3.48
N SER A 55 -11.30 -0.80 -4.73
CA SER A 55 -11.77 -0.04 -5.89
C SER A 55 -12.49 -0.96 -6.87
N LYS A 56 -13.66 -0.51 -7.34
CA LYS A 56 -14.38 -1.12 -8.44
C LYS A 56 -13.93 -0.42 -9.72
N ARG A 57 -13.52 -1.17 -10.74
CA ARG A 57 -13.43 -0.60 -12.09
C ARG A 57 -14.83 -0.16 -12.49
N ALA A 58 -14.96 1.14 -12.76
CA ALA A 58 -16.08 1.63 -13.53
C ALA A 58 -15.89 1.11 -14.96
N ASP A 59 -16.93 0.49 -15.48
CA ASP A 59 -17.11 0.13 -16.88
C ASP A 59 -16.99 1.35 -17.81
#